data_AF-A0A6L5PJ08-F1
#
_entry.id   AF-A0A6L5PJ08-F1
#
_cell.length_a   1.000
_cell.length_b   1.000
_cell.length_c   1.000
_cell.angle_alpha   90.00
_cell.angle_beta   90.00
_cell.angle_gamma   90.00
#
_symmetry.space_group_name_H-M   'P 1'
#
loop_
_entity.id
_entity.type
_entity.pdbx_description
1 polymer ?
#
loop_
_entity_poly.entity_id
_entity_poly.type
_entity_poly.pdbx_seq_one_letter_code
_entity_poly.pdbx_strand_id
1 'polypeptide(L)'
;MGNLHDHIEKTDQPQEYYRIMLEFARLPRSVWREIKRRFVLSLEAVAKNEFVLPYRMTFPATGCTFVIIPMDPQLSVTGPEGEKTRAAGLQNLTHAAMYDAKTSKGVGIQVSKDGVYRHIDWCLLEIPWEQDSEMDKKLATGNPFRPAAEKKIDSFLFRSPNI
;
A
#
# COMPACT_ATOMS: atom_id res chain seq x y z
N MET A 1 26.29 -15.02 -8.18
CA MET A 1 24.82 -14.92 -8.32
C MET A 1 24.25 -14.90 -6.93
N GLY A 2 23.69 -13.76 -6.50
CA GLY A 2 23.21 -13.57 -5.12
C GLY A 2 22.01 -14.46 -4.81
N ASN A 3 22.03 -15.10 -3.65
CA ASN A 3 20.99 -15.98 -3.16
C ASN A 3 19.69 -15.20 -2.96
N LEU A 4 18.76 -15.32 -3.91
CA LEU A 4 17.39 -14.82 -3.79
C LEU A 4 16.71 -15.27 -2.49
N HIS A 5 17.14 -16.42 -1.94
CA HIS A 5 16.64 -17.00 -0.71
C HIS A 5 16.94 -16.17 0.54
N ASP A 6 18.00 -15.37 0.55
CA ASP A 6 18.42 -14.62 1.75
C ASP A 6 17.53 -13.39 2.01
N HIS A 7 16.67 -13.03 1.06
CA HIS A 7 15.78 -11.86 1.13
C HIS A 7 14.28 -12.23 1.11
N ILE A 8 13.94 -13.52 1.17
CA ILE A 8 12.55 -13.97 1.28
C ILE A 8 12.24 -14.16 2.77
N GLU A 9 11.60 -13.16 3.37
CA GLU A 9 11.04 -13.29 4.72
C GLU A 9 9.86 -14.28 4.68
N LYS A 10 9.94 -15.36 5.48
CA LYS A 10 8.88 -16.35 5.62
C LYS A 10 7.83 -15.84 6.62
N THR A 11 6.56 -15.96 6.25
CA THR A 11 5.44 -15.82 7.19
C THR A 11 5.17 -17.14 7.90
N ASP A 12 4.84 -17.09 9.19
CA ASP A 12 4.42 -18.24 9.99
C ASP A 12 3.04 -18.81 9.54
N GLN A 13 2.30 -18.07 8.71
CA GLN A 13 1.00 -18.49 8.17
C GLN A 13 0.98 -18.48 6.63
N PRO A 14 1.49 -19.54 5.98
CA PRO A 14 1.72 -19.60 4.54
C PRO A 14 0.47 -19.55 3.68
N GLN A 15 -0.76 -19.49 4.21
CA GLN A 15 -1.98 -19.36 3.42
C GLN A 15 -2.63 -17.96 3.52
N GLU A 16 -2.15 -17.07 4.39
CA GLU A 16 -2.76 -15.75 4.58
C GLU A 16 -2.62 -14.86 3.33
N TYR A 17 -1.59 -15.06 2.51
CA TYR A 17 -1.42 -14.32 1.26
C TYR A 17 -2.56 -14.55 0.26
N TYR A 18 -3.25 -15.70 0.33
CA TYR A 18 -4.41 -15.96 -0.53
C TYR A 18 -5.54 -14.97 -0.25
N ARG A 19 -5.71 -14.54 1.01
CA ARG A 19 -6.74 -13.55 1.37
C ARG A 19 -6.46 -12.19 0.73
N ILE A 20 -5.19 -11.78 0.69
CA ILE A 20 -4.75 -10.57 -0.03
C ILE A 20 -5.05 -10.73 -1.53
N MET A 21 -4.69 -11.87 -2.13
CA MET A 21 -4.95 -12.13 -3.54
C MET A 21 -6.44 -12.11 -3.90
N LEU A 22 -7.32 -12.58 -3.01
CA LEU A 22 -8.76 -12.51 -3.23
C LEU A 22 -9.26 -11.07 -3.34
N GLU A 23 -8.76 -10.15 -2.53
CA GLU A 23 -9.16 -8.74 -2.61
C GLU A 23 -8.75 -8.11 -3.93
N PHE A 24 -7.57 -8.48 -4.45
CA PHE A 24 -7.14 -8.09 -5.78
C PHE A 24 -7.98 -8.72 -6.89
N ALA A 25 -8.35 -10.00 -6.77
CA ALA A 25 -9.17 -10.71 -7.76
C ALA A 25 -10.58 -10.10 -7.94
N ARG A 26 -11.10 -9.41 -6.92
CA ARG A 26 -12.39 -8.72 -6.97
C ARG A 26 -12.36 -7.40 -7.74
N LEU A 27 -11.19 -6.91 -8.14
CA LEU A 27 -11.05 -5.62 -8.82
C LEU A 27 -11.14 -5.78 -10.35
N PRO A 28 -11.80 -4.83 -11.05
CA PRO A 28 -11.71 -4.77 -12.51
C PRO A 28 -10.29 -4.39 -12.94
N ARG A 29 -9.92 -4.81 -14.16
CA ARG A 29 -8.58 -4.54 -14.75
C ARG A 29 -8.22 -3.04 -14.78
N SER A 30 -9.20 -2.17 -14.93
CA SER A 30 -9.02 -0.71 -14.88
C SER A 30 -8.51 -0.22 -13.53
N VAL A 31 -9.01 -0.78 -12.43
CA VAL A 31 -8.57 -0.45 -11.06
C VAL A 31 -7.20 -1.06 -10.78
N TRP A 32 -6.94 -2.28 -11.24
CA TRP A 32 -5.60 -2.90 -11.19
C TRP A 32 -4.52 -2.03 -11.83
N ARG A 33 -4.83 -1.40 -12.97
CA ARG A 33 -3.90 -0.49 -13.65
C ARG A 33 -3.55 0.73 -12.77
N GLU A 34 -4.51 1.25 -12.04
CA GLU A 34 -4.31 2.37 -11.11
C GLU A 34 -3.48 1.97 -9.88
N ILE A 35 -3.69 0.77 -9.34
CA ILE A 35 -2.83 0.21 -8.28
C ILE A 35 -1.41 0.01 -8.80
N LYS A 36 -1.26 -0.66 -9.95
CA LYS A 36 0.05 -0.89 -10.57
C LYS A 36 0.80 0.42 -10.81
N ARG A 37 0.11 1.47 -11.29
CA ARG A 37 0.71 2.79 -11.49
C ARG A 37 1.29 3.34 -10.19
N ARG A 38 0.52 3.31 -9.10
CA ARG A 38 0.98 3.79 -7.77
C ARG A 38 2.12 2.96 -7.21
N PHE A 39 2.07 1.64 -7.40
CA PHE A 39 3.14 0.73 -7.02
C PHE A 39 4.46 1.05 -7.75
N VAL A 40 4.41 1.29 -9.06
CA VAL A 40 5.58 1.70 -9.86
C VAL A 40 6.13 3.05 -9.38
N LEU A 41 5.25 4.04 -9.13
CA LEU A 41 5.68 5.33 -8.58
C LEU A 41 6.38 5.19 -7.23
N SER A 42 5.89 4.32 -6.34
CA SER A 42 6.55 4.04 -5.06
C SER A 42 7.92 3.37 -5.23
N LEU A 43 8.05 2.42 -6.16
CA LEU A 43 9.34 1.80 -6.50
C LEU A 43 10.34 2.84 -7.01
N GLU A 44 9.90 3.76 -7.87
CA GLU A 44 10.74 4.83 -8.41
C GLU A 44 11.18 5.82 -7.33
N ALA A 45 10.25 6.26 -6.46
CA ALA A 45 10.54 7.17 -5.37
C ALA A 45 11.60 6.59 -4.42
N VAL A 46 11.37 5.35 -3.97
CA VAL A 46 12.31 4.63 -3.09
C VAL A 46 13.65 4.39 -3.77
N ALA A 47 13.68 4.10 -5.08
CA ALA A 47 14.93 3.96 -5.84
C ALA A 47 15.77 5.26 -5.81
N LYS A 48 15.09 6.41 -5.96
CA LYS A 48 15.67 7.76 -5.97
C LYS A 48 15.94 8.33 -4.57
N ASN A 49 15.62 7.59 -3.50
CA ASN A 49 15.63 8.10 -2.12
C ASN A 49 14.77 9.37 -1.96
N GLU A 50 13.64 9.44 -2.65
CA GLU A 50 12.72 10.57 -2.62
C GLU A 50 11.61 10.34 -1.59
N PHE A 51 11.41 11.31 -0.68
CA PHE A 51 10.26 11.28 0.21
C PHE A 51 8.98 11.59 -0.55
N VAL A 52 8.02 10.68 -0.46
CA VAL A 52 6.76 10.73 -1.20
C VAL A 52 5.68 10.24 -0.24
N LEU A 53 4.58 10.99 -0.09
CA LEU A 53 3.46 10.52 0.75
C LEU A 53 2.89 9.19 0.21
N PRO A 54 2.31 8.34 1.06
CA PRO A 54 1.58 7.15 0.61
C PRO A 54 0.47 7.46 -0.39
N TYR A 55 0.23 6.51 -1.29
CA TYR A 55 -0.89 6.54 -2.21
C TYR A 55 -2.01 5.67 -1.65
N ARG A 56 -3.24 6.19 -1.63
CA ARG A 56 -4.41 5.40 -1.25
C ARG A 56 -5.48 5.46 -2.32
N MET A 57 -6.26 4.39 -2.42
CA MET A 57 -7.45 4.35 -3.26
C MET A 57 -8.42 3.31 -2.72
N THR A 58 -9.71 3.60 -2.84
CA THR A 58 -10.78 2.70 -2.41
C THR A 58 -11.63 2.37 -3.62
N PHE A 59 -12.01 1.09 -3.75
CA PHE A 59 -12.99 0.68 -4.74
C PHE A 59 -14.31 0.40 -4.02
N PRO A 60 -15.32 1.30 -4.11
CA PRO A 60 -16.52 1.23 -3.29
C PRO A 60 -17.26 -0.12 -3.40
N ALA A 61 -17.27 -0.74 -4.58
CA ALA A 61 -17.98 -2.01 -4.80
C ALA A 61 -17.39 -3.19 -4.01
N THR A 62 -16.13 -3.13 -3.58
CA THR A 62 -15.51 -4.18 -2.74
C THR A 62 -15.40 -3.78 -1.28
N GLY A 63 -15.59 -2.50 -0.96
CA GLY A 63 -15.39 -1.95 0.39
C GLY A 63 -13.95 -2.05 0.89
N CYS A 64 -12.99 -2.24 -0.02
CA CYS A 64 -11.57 -2.45 0.30
C CYS A 64 -10.74 -1.23 -0.10
N THR A 65 -9.93 -0.75 0.85
CA THR A 65 -8.98 0.34 0.63
C THR A 65 -7.58 -0.22 0.37
N PHE A 66 -6.95 0.19 -0.72
CA PHE A 66 -5.59 -0.17 -1.07
C PHE A 66 -4.66 1.00 -0.78
N VAL A 67 -3.60 0.74 0.00
CA VAL A 67 -2.56 1.74 0.29
C VAL A 67 -1.19 1.23 -0.19
N ILE A 68 -0.44 2.11 -0.85
CA ILE A 68 0.92 1.86 -1.30
C ILE A 68 1.83 2.89 -0.63
N ILE A 69 2.76 2.41 0.18
CA ILE A 69 3.60 3.18 1.09
C ILE A 69 5.05 3.10 0.60
N PRO A 70 5.59 4.12 -0.07
CA PRO A 70 7.03 4.25 -0.22
C PRO A 70 7.61 4.63 1.15
N MET A 71 8.55 3.84 1.65
CA MET A 71 9.17 4.10 2.95
C MET A 71 10.03 5.36 2.90
N ASP A 72 9.98 6.14 3.99
CA ASP A 72 10.82 7.31 4.14
C ASP A 72 12.31 6.92 4.09
N PRO A 73 13.13 7.54 3.23
CA PRO A 73 14.55 7.21 3.09
C PRO A 73 15.38 7.48 4.35
N GLN A 74 14.86 8.23 5.33
CA GLN A 74 15.55 8.51 6.60
C GLN A 74 15.36 7.40 7.64
N LEU A 75 14.42 6.48 7.44
CA LEU A 75 14.15 5.40 8.38
C LEU A 75 15.08 4.21 8.14
N SER A 76 15.49 3.55 9.22
CA SER A 76 16.17 2.28 9.12
C SER A 76 15.20 1.22 8.58
N VAL A 77 15.65 0.48 7.56
CA VAL A 77 14.85 -0.55 6.89
C VAL A 77 15.37 -1.96 7.12
N THR A 78 16.55 -2.13 7.72
CA THR A 78 17.20 -3.43 7.91
C THR A 78 17.45 -3.74 9.39
N GLY A 79 17.65 -5.03 9.66
CA GLY A 79 17.82 -5.56 11.01
C GLY A 79 16.52 -5.51 11.83
N PRO A 80 16.58 -5.96 13.10
CA PRO A 80 15.38 -6.15 13.93
C PRO A 80 14.55 -4.88 14.13
N GLU A 81 15.20 -3.72 14.28
CA GLU A 81 14.50 -2.44 14.43
C GLU A 81 13.93 -1.93 13.10
N GLY A 82 14.60 -2.21 11.98
CA GLY A 82 14.08 -1.91 10.65
C GLY A 82 12.82 -2.72 10.34
N GLU A 83 12.85 -4.03 10.61
CA GLU A 83 11.69 -4.91 10.45
C GLU A 83 10.48 -4.45 11.27
N LYS A 84 10.69 -4.09 12.55
CA LYS A 84 9.64 -3.51 13.40
C LYS A 84 9.08 -2.20 12.83
N THR A 85 9.97 -1.32 12.37
CA THR A 85 9.58 -0.04 11.75
C THR A 85 8.74 -0.28 10.50
N ARG A 86 9.17 -1.22 9.64
CA ARG A 86 8.44 -1.61 8.43
C ARG A 86 7.05 -2.17 8.77
N ALA A 87 6.96 -3.10 9.71
CA ALA A 87 5.70 -3.73 10.10
C ALA A 87 4.73 -2.72 10.72
N ALA A 88 5.20 -1.91 11.67
CA ALA A 88 4.38 -0.89 12.33
C ALA A 88 3.92 0.20 11.35
N GLY A 89 4.82 0.69 10.49
CA GLY A 89 4.49 1.69 9.46
C GLY A 89 3.42 1.18 8.50
N LEU A 90 3.60 -0.04 7.99
CA LEU A 90 2.65 -0.70 7.11
C LEU A 90 1.27 -0.86 7.75
N GLN A 91 1.20 -1.39 8.97
CA GLN A 91 -0.09 -1.60 9.67
C GLN A 91 -0.78 -0.27 10.01
N ASN A 92 -0.04 0.70 10.57
CA ASN A 92 -0.60 1.98 11.00
C ASN A 92 -1.12 2.81 9.83
N LEU A 93 -0.36 2.90 8.74
CA LEU A 93 -0.78 3.64 7.55
C LEU A 93 -1.93 2.94 6.81
N THR A 94 -1.99 1.61 6.83
CA THR A 94 -3.14 0.88 6.28
C THR A 94 -4.39 1.15 7.09
N HIS A 95 -4.30 1.07 8.42
CA HIS A 95 -5.42 1.37 9.31
C HIS A 95 -5.90 2.83 9.17
N ALA A 96 -4.97 3.79 9.14
CA ALA A 96 -5.31 5.20 8.94
C ALA A 96 -5.97 5.46 7.58
N ALA A 97 -5.52 4.79 6.52
CA ALA A 97 -6.15 4.88 5.21
C ALA A 97 -7.57 4.29 5.21
N MET A 98 -7.78 3.16 5.89
CA MET A 98 -9.10 2.55 6.06
C MET A 98 -10.05 3.46 6.85
N TYR A 99 -9.56 4.05 7.94
CA TYR A 99 -10.35 4.94 8.79
C TYR A 99 -10.84 6.17 8.01
N ASP A 100 -9.93 6.84 7.30
CA ASP A 100 -10.24 8.03 6.49
C ASP A 100 -11.23 7.69 5.35
N ALA A 101 -11.08 6.52 4.73
CA ALA A 101 -11.98 6.04 3.69
C ALA A 101 -13.28 5.41 4.21
N LYS A 102 -13.45 5.28 5.53
CA LYS A 102 -14.57 4.61 6.20
C LYS A 102 -14.83 3.18 5.71
N THR A 103 -13.77 2.41 5.54
CA THR A 103 -13.83 1.02 5.07
C THR A 103 -13.47 0.03 6.16
N SER A 104 -14.09 -1.15 6.15
CA SER A 104 -13.80 -2.23 7.09
C SER A 104 -12.64 -3.14 6.69
N LYS A 105 -12.12 -2.97 5.47
CA LYS A 105 -11.04 -3.79 4.92
C LYS A 105 -10.00 -2.94 4.22
N GLY A 106 -8.73 -3.31 4.38
CA GLY A 106 -7.65 -2.65 3.66
C GLY A 106 -6.46 -3.56 3.38
N VAL A 107 -5.86 -3.36 2.21
CA VAL A 107 -4.62 -4.00 1.80
C VAL A 107 -3.51 -2.96 1.76
N GLY A 108 -2.46 -3.19 2.55
CA GLY A 108 -1.26 -2.38 2.56
C GLY A 108 -0.14 -3.03 1.75
N ILE A 109 0.57 -2.20 0.98
CA ILE A 109 1.81 -2.57 0.30
C ILE A 109 2.85 -1.53 0.70
N GLN A 110 3.95 -1.96 1.31
CA GLN A 110 5.08 -1.08 1.61
C GLN A 110 6.26 -1.45 0.74
N VAL A 111 6.96 -0.42 0.25
CA VAL A 111 8.18 -0.57 -0.54
C VAL A 111 9.30 0.14 0.21
N SER A 112 10.39 -0.56 0.49
CA SER A 112 11.60 0.01 1.09
C SER A 112 12.85 -0.41 0.32
N LYS A 113 13.97 0.28 0.53
CA LYS A 113 15.24 0.04 -0.17
C LYS A 113 16.35 -0.32 0.80
N ASP A 114 16.96 -1.47 0.56
CA ASP A 114 18.17 -1.92 1.22
C ASP A 114 19.30 -1.99 0.20
N GLY A 115 20.10 -0.92 0.11
CA GLY A 115 21.15 -0.79 -0.89
C GLY A 115 20.60 -0.89 -2.32
N VAL A 116 20.91 -1.99 -3.01
CA VAL A 116 20.40 -2.31 -4.36
C VAL A 116 19.13 -3.15 -4.36
N TYR A 117 18.79 -3.74 -3.21
CA TYR A 117 17.61 -4.56 -3.01
C TYR A 117 16.44 -3.70 -2.57
N ARG A 118 15.24 -4.28 -2.70
CA ARG A 118 13.99 -3.67 -2.26
C ARG A 118 13.21 -4.70 -1.46
N HIS A 119 12.68 -4.30 -0.31
CA HIS A 119 11.68 -5.10 0.38
C HIS A 119 10.29 -4.65 -0.06
N ILE A 120 9.39 -5.63 -0.18
CA ILE A 120 7.97 -5.38 -0.44
C ILE A 120 7.18 -6.11 0.63
N ASP A 121 6.72 -5.37 1.62
CA ASP A 121 5.93 -5.90 2.73
C ASP A 121 4.44 -5.74 2.40
N TRP A 122 3.61 -6.69 2.84
CA TRP A 122 2.18 -6.70 2.58
C TRP A 122 1.41 -6.94 3.87
N CYS A 123 0.23 -6.32 4.00
CA CYS A 123 -0.72 -6.67 5.05
C CYS A 123 -2.15 -6.65 4.54
N LEU A 124 -3.00 -7.41 5.22
CA LEU A 124 -4.46 -7.32 5.12
C LEU A 124 -4.99 -7.00 6.51
N LEU A 125 -5.78 -5.93 6.61
CA LEU A 125 -6.52 -5.59 7.81
C LEU A 125 -8.02 -5.76 7.56
N GLU A 126 -8.71 -6.38 8.50
CA GLU A 126 -10.17 -6.53 8.52
C GLU A 126 -10.66 -6.08 9.90
N ILE A 127 -11.09 -4.81 9.97
CA ILE A 127 -11.46 -4.13 11.21
C ILE A 127 -12.73 -3.34 10.90
N PRO A 128 -13.89 -3.60 11.55
CA PRO A 128 -15.08 -2.80 11.36
C PRO A 128 -14.80 -1.32 11.59
N TRP A 129 -15.37 -0.45 10.76
CA TRP A 129 -15.20 0.98 10.96
C TRP A 129 -16.05 1.46 12.13
N GLU A 130 -15.42 2.15 13.06
CA GLU A 130 -16.04 2.86 14.17
C GLU A 130 -15.37 4.21 14.34
N GLN A 131 -16.10 5.20 14.85
CA GLN A 131 -15.55 6.53 15.08
C GLN A 131 -14.52 6.48 16.22
N ASP A 132 -13.32 7.00 15.98
CA ASP A 132 -12.22 7.08 16.94
C ASP A 132 -11.72 8.53 17.04
N SER A 133 -12.03 9.16 18.18
CA SER A 133 -11.67 10.56 18.43
C SER A 133 -10.15 10.83 18.41
N GLU A 134 -9.31 9.84 18.73
CA GLU A 134 -7.86 9.99 18.67
C GLU A 134 -7.38 9.91 17.22
N MET A 135 -7.96 9.03 16.41
CA MET A 135 -7.68 8.97 14.97
C MET A 135 -8.11 10.27 14.26
N ASP A 136 -9.28 10.82 14.61
CA ASP A 136 -9.74 12.10 14.08
C ASP A 136 -8.73 13.24 14.33
N LYS A 137 -8.24 13.36 15.58
CA LYS A 137 -7.24 14.37 15.95
C LYS A 137 -5.94 14.19 15.18
N LYS A 138 -5.46 12.95 15.05
CA LYS A 138 -4.21 12.64 14.31
C LYS A 138 -4.34 13.01 12.84
N LEU A 139 -5.45 12.65 12.20
CA LEU A 139 -5.68 12.98 10.79
C LEU A 139 -5.94 14.47 10.56
N ALA A 140 -6.55 15.18 11.51
CA ALA A 140 -6.75 16.63 11.42
C ALA A 140 -5.44 17.42 11.56
N THR A 141 -4.50 16.94 12.37
CA THR A 141 -3.24 17.64 12.68
C THR A 141 -2.10 17.29 11.74
N GLY A 142 -2.06 16.07 11.21
CA GLY A 142 -0.96 15.58 10.39
C GLY A 142 -1.37 14.42 9.49
N ASN A 143 -2.32 14.66 8.59
CA ASN A 143 -2.75 13.65 7.63
C ASN A 143 -1.55 13.18 6.79
N PRO A 144 -1.17 11.88 6.85
CA PRO A 144 0.00 11.39 6.12
C PRO A 144 -0.31 11.11 4.64
N PHE A 145 -1.51 11.44 4.15
CA PHE A 145 -1.93 11.12 2.79
C PHE A 145 -2.12 12.37 1.93
N ARG A 146 -2.07 12.16 0.62
CA ARG A 146 -2.54 13.16 -0.34
C ARG A 146 -4.06 13.30 -0.25
N PRO A 147 -4.62 14.48 -0.59
CA PRO A 147 -6.06 14.65 -0.74
C PRO A 147 -6.64 13.57 -1.67
N ALA A 148 -7.70 12.90 -1.21
CA ALA A 148 -8.42 11.93 -2.02
C ALA A 148 -9.36 12.67 -2.99
N ALA A 149 -9.47 12.16 -4.21
CA ALA A 149 -10.41 12.65 -5.21
C ALA A 149 -11.11 11.47 -5.88
N GLU A 150 -12.41 11.62 -6.13
CA GLU A 150 -13.18 10.64 -6.87
C GLU A 150 -12.86 10.72 -8.37
N LYS A 151 -12.79 9.57 -9.04
CA LYS A 151 -12.49 9.49 -10.47
C LYS A 151 -13.22 8.33 -11.12
N LYS A 152 -13.89 8.60 -12.24
CA LYS A 152 -14.38 7.57 -13.17
C LYS A 152 -13.20 7.02 -13.99
N ILE A 153 -13.10 5.70 -14.07
CA ILE A 153 -12.04 5.01 -14.82
C ILE A 153 -12.70 4.11 -15.87
N ASP A 154 -12.35 4.32 -17.13
CA ASP A 154 -12.84 3.47 -18.20
C ASP A 154 -12.22 2.08 -18.15
N SER A 155 -13.09 1.07 -18.28
CA SER A 155 -12.71 -0.35 -18.29
C SER A 155 -11.85 -0.70 -19.51
N PHE A 156 -12.06 -0.02 -20.64
CA PHE A 156 -11.37 -0.27 -21.90
C PHE A 156 -10.55 0.94 -22.32
N LEU A 157 -9.36 0.69 -22.85
CA LEU A 157 -8.58 1.67 -23.59
C LEU A 157 -8.63 1.28 -25.05
N PHE A 158 -9.30 2.07 -25.87
CA PHE A 158 -9.15 1.97 -27.31
C PHE A 158 -7.86 2.70 -27.67
N ARG A 159 -6.87 1.96 -28.18
CA ARG A 159 -5.72 2.60 -28.82
C ARG A 159 -6.21 3.09 -30.17
N SER A 160 -6.24 4.40 -30.39
CA SER A 160 -6.43 4.93 -31.73
C SER A 160 -5.33 4.36 -32.63
N PRO A 161 -5.64 3.91 -33.87
CA PRO A 161 -4.60 3.65 -34.85
C PRO A 161 -3.83 4.97 -35.03
N ASN A 162 -2.50 4.91 -35.00
CA ASN A 162 -1.67 6.05 -35.37
C ASN A 162 -2.11 6.50 -36.78
N ILE A 163 -2.61 7.73 -36.91
CA ILE A 163 -2.78 8.41 -38.20
C ILE A 163 -1.43 9.06 -38.54
#